data_AF-B3R9M3-F1
#
_entry.id   AF-B3R9M3-F1
#
_cell.length_a   1.000
_cell.length_b   1.000
_cell.length_c   1.000
_cell.angle_alpha   90.00
_cell.angle_beta   90.00
_cell.angle_gamma   90.00
#
_symmetry.space_group_name_H-M   'P 1'
#
loop_
_entity.id
_entity.type
_entity.pdbx_description
1 polymer ?
#
loop_
_entity_poly.entity_id
_entity_poly.type
_entity_poly.pdbx_seq_one_letter_code
_entity_poly.pdbx_strand_id
1 'polypeptide(L)' 'MGDTVALNDFGLQQIYGNSRGGLSHMKTLQMKITHVDRESMTYPEETFPVEVDNADINMFLIDHWCFDVVEPA' A
#
# COMPACT_ATOMS: atom_id res chain seq x y z
N MET A 1 3.57 9.54 7.65
CA MET A 1 4.94 9.37 7.11
C MET A 1 5.77 8.77 8.21
N GLY A 2 6.47 7.68 7.92
CA GLY A 2 7.18 6.89 8.93
C GLY A 2 6.34 5.76 9.55
N ASP A 3 5.06 5.65 9.17
CA ASP A 3 4.18 4.56 9.56
C ASP A 3 4.64 3.27 8.87
N THR A 4 4.72 2.19 9.63
CA THR A 4 5.00 0.85 9.09
C THR A 4 3.69 0.24 8.62
N VAL A 5 3.65 -0.21 7.37
CA VAL A 5 2.44 -0.69 6.71
C VAL A 5 2.69 -2.00 5.97
N ALA A 6 1.62 -2.72 5.69
CA ALA A 6 1.63 -3.89 4.82
C ALA A 6 0.45 -3.86 3.85
N LEU A 7 0.55 -4.58 2.73
CA LEU A 7 -0.55 -4.67 1.79
C LEU A 7 -1.75 -5.40 2.40
N ASN A 8 -2.93 -4.83 2.23
CA ASN A 8 -4.18 -5.49 2.54
C ASN A 8 -4.73 -6.25 1.31
N ASP A 9 -5.92 -6.82 1.42
CA ASP A 9 -6.49 -7.60 0.31
C ASP A 9 -6.79 -6.73 -0.93
N PHE A 10 -7.13 -5.45 -0.72
CA PHE A 10 -7.34 -4.49 -1.81
C PHE A 10 -6.02 -4.19 -2.54
N GLY A 11 -4.95 -3.89 -1.79
CA GLY A 11 -3.63 -3.67 -2.36
C GLY A 11 -3.10 -4.88 -3.14
N LEU A 12 -3.34 -6.10 -2.63
CA LEU A 12 -2.98 -7.32 -3.36
C LEU A 12 -3.77 -7.50 -4.65
N GLN A 13 -5.07 -7.21 -4.63
CA GLN A 13 -5.93 -7.27 -5.81
C GLN A 13 -5.54 -6.22 -6.85
N GLN A 14 -5.20 -5.00 -6.44
CA GLN A 14 -4.81 -3.92 -7.35
C GLN A 14 -3.47 -4.20 -8.02
N ILE A 15 -2.47 -4.68 -7.27
CA ILE A 15 -1.11 -4.92 -7.80
C ILE A 15 -1.02 -6.25 -8.56
N TYR A 16 -1.62 -7.31 -8.03
CA TYR A 16 -1.42 -8.69 -8.52
C TYR A 16 -2.70 -9.35 -9.08
N GLY A 17 -3.80 -8.61 -9.17
CA GLY A 17 -5.06 -9.09 -9.71
C GLY A 17 -5.90 -9.89 -8.72
N ASN A 18 -5.55 -11.14 -8.43
CA ASN A 18 -6.40 -12.02 -7.59
C ASN A 18 -5.61 -12.64 -6.43
N SER A 19 -6.12 -12.50 -5.21
CA SER A 19 -5.45 -12.89 -3.95
C SER A 19 -5.58 -14.39 -3.63
N ARG A 20 -5.43 -15.28 -4.62
CA ARG A 20 -5.56 -16.73 -4.40
C ARG A 20 -4.39 -17.30 -3.59
N GLY A 21 -4.47 -17.24 -2.25
CA GLY A 21 -3.70 -18.00 -1.24
C GLY A 21 -2.18 -17.78 -1.22
N GLY A 22 -1.51 -17.88 -2.37
CA GLY A 22 -0.06 -17.78 -2.53
C GLY A 22 0.52 -16.39 -2.27
N LEU A 23 -0.31 -15.34 -2.31
CA LEU A 23 0.12 -13.94 -2.07
C LEU A 23 -0.08 -13.48 -0.63
N SER A 24 -0.55 -14.35 0.27
CA SER A 24 -0.75 -14.02 1.69
C SER A 24 0.53 -13.52 2.38
N HIS A 25 1.70 -14.02 1.95
CA HIS A 25 3.00 -13.57 2.45
C HIS A 25 3.27 -12.09 2.15
N MET A 26 2.70 -11.51 1.09
CA MET A 26 2.86 -10.09 0.78
C MET A 26 2.18 -9.18 1.81
N LYS A 27 1.17 -9.69 2.54
CA LYS A 27 0.57 -8.97 3.69
C LYS A 27 1.46 -8.97 4.94
N THR A 28 2.53 -9.75 4.93
CA THR A 28 3.52 -9.77 6.02
C THR A 28 4.75 -8.91 5.70
N LEU A 29 4.87 -8.45 4.45
CA LEU A 29 5.92 -7.54 4.04
C LEU A 29 5.65 -6.16 4.65
N GLN A 30 6.53 -5.74 5.54
CA GLN A 30 6.48 -4.43 6.17
C GLN A 30 7.27 -3.43 5.35
N MET A 31 6.66 -2.27 5.15
CA MET A 31 7.21 -1.15 4.41
C MET A 31 6.95 0.14 5.18
N LYS A 32 7.67 1.21 4.88
CA LYS A 32 7.42 2.52 5.46
C LYS A 32 6.90 3.47 4.43
N ILE A 33 5.83 4.19 4.77
CA ILE A 33 5.36 5.31 3.95
C ILE A 33 6.38 6.45 4.03
N THR A 34 7.02 6.74 2.91
CA THR A 34 8.02 7.81 2.75
C THR A 34 7.37 9.11 2.29
N HIS A 35 6.33 9.04 1.46
CA HIS A 35 5.60 10.19 0.97
C HIS A 35 4.09 9.93 0.83
N VAL A 36 3.29 10.98 0.98
CA VAL A 36 1.83 10.95 0.76
C VAL A 36 1.50 12.17 -0.09
N ASP A 37 1.09 11.94 -1.33
CA ASP A 37 0.66 13.01 -2.24
C ASP A 37 -0.78 13.41 -1.89
N ARG A 38 -0.91 14.56 -1.24
CA ARG A 38 -2.22 15.13 -0.85
C ARG A 38 -2.80 16.06 -1.90
N GLU A 39 -2.04 16.41 -2.92
CA GLU A 39 -2.42 17.39 -3.94
C GLU A 39 -3.08 16.70 -5.13
N SER A 40 -2.63 15.50 -5.49
CA SER A 40 -3.15 14.72 -6.61
C SER A 40 -4.39 13.87 -6.28
N MET A 41 -5.30 14.36 -5.41
CA MET A 41 -6.48 13.58 -4.97
C MET A 41 -7.21 12.93 -6.15
N THR A 42 -7.48 11.63 -6.04
CA THR A 42 -8.27 10.94 -7.06
C THR A 42 -9.77 11.11 -6.80
N TYR A 43 -10.57 11.08 -7.87
CA TYR A 43 -12.04 11.15 -7.84
C TYR A 43 -12.60 9.74 -8.04
N PRO A 44 -13.71 9.32 -7.40
CA PRO A 44 -14.72 10.09 -6.65
C PRO A 44 -14.60 10.09 -5.10
N GLU A 45 -13.69 9.32 -4.52
CA GLU A 45 -13.45 9.26 -3.07
C GLU A 45 -12.01 9.70 -2.79
N GLU A 46 -11.74 10.37 -1.66
CA GLU A 46 -10.40 10.87 -1.34
C GLU A 46 -9.42 9.69 -1.19
N THR A 47 -8.69 9.38 -2.25
CA THR A 47 -7.50 8.54 -2.19
C THR A 47 -6.25 9.33 -2.49
N PHE A 48 -5.25 9.15 -1.64
CA PHE A 48 -3.94 9.78 -1.75
C PHE A 48 -2.93 8.74 -2.26
N PRO A 49 -2.24 9.00 -3.39
CA PRO A 49 -1.08 8.23 -3.77
C PRO A 49 -0.02 8.26 -2.65
N VAL A 50 0.60 7.13 -2.39
CA VAL A 50 1.66 7.02 -1.38
C VAL A 50 2.91 6.41 -1.98
N GLU A 51 4.05 6.90 -1.51
CA GLU A 51 5.34 6.29 -1.76
C GLU A 51 5.78 5.48 -0.54
N VAL A 52 6.43 4.34 -0.81
CA VAL A 52 6.99 3.45 0.20
C VAL A 52 8.47 3.19 -0.03
N ASP A 53 9.17 2.80 1.02
CA ASP A 53 10.62 2.48 0.98
C ASP A 53 10.95 1.17 0.24
N ASN A 54 9.96 0.36 -0.12
CA ASN A 54 10.13 -0.81 -0.98
C ASN A 54 10.03 -0.42 -2.46
N ALA A 55 11.17 -0.48 -3.16
CA ALA A 55 11.26 -0.07 -4.56
C ALA A 55 10.32 -0.83 -5.50
N ASP A 56 10.11 -2.14 -5.29
CA ASP A 56 9.24 -2.95 -6.14
C ASP A 56 7.79 -2.52 -6.01
N ILE A 57 7.31 -2.30 -4.77
CA ILE A 57 5.94 -1.86 -4.49
C ILE A 57 5.74 -0.39 -4.89
N ASN A 58 6.75 0.47 -4.69
CA ASN A 58 6.67 1.89 -5.00
C ASN A 58 6.45 2.17 -6.49
N MET A 59 6.83 1.24 -7.38
CA MET A 59 6.62 1.38 -8.83
C MET A 59 5.15 1.32 -9.25
N PHE A 60 4.25 0.81 -8.41
CA PHE A 60 2.86 0.55 -8.79
C PHE A 60 1.89 1.73 -8.57
N LEU A 61 2.38 2.90 -8.12
CA LEU A 61 1.59 4.12 -7.89
C LEU A 61 0.26 3.82 -7.17
N ILE A 62 0.38 3.33 -5.94
CA ILE A 62 -0.75 2.84 -5.14
C ILE A 62 -1.22 3.85 -4.12
N ASP A 63 -2.50 3.74 -3.82
CA ASP A 63 -3.24 4.61 -2.93
C ASP A 63 -3.08 4.15 -1.48
N HIS A 64 -3.26 5.07 -0.53
CA HIS A 64 -3.19 4.75 0.90
C HIS A 64 -4.16 3.62 1.35
N TRP A 65 -5.27 3.39 0.65
CA TRP A 65 -6.22 2.30 0.94
C TRP A 65 -5.69 0.91 0.65
N CYS A 66 -4.58 0.79 -0.08
CA CYS A 66 -3.90 -0.48 -0.31
C CYS A 66 -3.21 -1.04 0.94
N PHE A 67 -3.16 -0.28 2.03
CA PHE A 67 -2.31 -0.55 3.18
C PHE A 67 -3.06 -0.62 4.50
N ASP A 68 -2.67 -1.59 5.33
CA ASP A 68 -3.01 -1.63 6.75
C ASP A 68 -1.78 -1.18 7.56
N VAL A 69 -2.02 -0.38 8.60
CA VAL A 69 -0.97 0.02 9.55
C VAL A 69 -0.60 -1.17 10.42
N VAL A 70 0.70 -1.44 10.52
CA VAL A 70 1.25 -2.48 11.38
C VAL A 70 1.70 -1.83 12.69
N GLU A 71 0.98 -2.10 13.78
CA GLU A 71 1.39 -1.64 15.10
C GLU A 71 2.62 -2.42 15.58
N PRO A 72 3.65 -1.75 16.13
CA PRO A 72 4.77 -2.45 16.76
C PRO A 72 4.29 -3.18 18.01
N ALA A 73 4.71 -4.44 18.15
CA ALA A 73 4.40 -5.32 19.28
C ALA A 73 5.05 -4.87 20.60
#